data_AF-A0A419WTF7-F1
#
_entry.id   AF-A0A419WTF7-F1
#
_cell.length_a   1.000
_cell.length_b   1.000
_cell.length_c   1.000
_cell.angle_alpha   90.00
_cell.angle_beta   90.00
_cell.angle_gamma   90.00
#
_symmetry.space_group_name_H-M   'P 1'
#
loop_
_entity.id
_entity.type
_entity.pdbx_description
1 polymer ?
#
loop_
_entity_poly.entity_id
_entity_poly.type
_entity_poly.pdbx_seq_one_letter_code
_entity_poly.pdbx_strand_id
1 'polypeptide(L)'
;MGMDEVHNVMNIFTQELEEFNESVKISFDDLKQNHDAVSPIWNDSMRKEYDSKWLSLEERIEQYIGSEGNSYVEVLIEKIEAIKGYLYGS
;
A
#
# COMPACT_ATOMS: atom_id res chain seq x y z
N MET A 1 -7.82 11.73 25.10
CA MET A 1 -6.85 10.67 24.78
C MET A 1 -5.55 10.96 25.50
N GLY A 2 -5.02 9.98 26.23
CA GLY A 2 -3.68 10.05 26.83
C GLY A 2 -2.61 9.65 25.82
N MET A 3 -1.35 10.01 26.05
CA MET A 3 -0.27 9.65 25.11
C MET A 3 -0.02 8.13 25.03
N ASP A 4 -0.33 7.36 26.08
CA ASP A 4 -0.32 5.88 26.02
C ASP A 4 -1.37 5.33 25.05
N GLU A 5 -2.56 5.95 25.02
CA GLU A 5 -3.63 5.56 24.09
C GLU A 5 -3.25 5.89 22.65
N VAL A 6 -2.62 7.06 22.43
CA VAL A 6 -2.08 7.44 21.11
C VAL A 6 -0.99 6.47 20.69
N HIS A 7 -0.06 6.09 21.58
CA HIS A 7 0.97 5.09 21.30
C HIS A 7 0.36 3.76 20.87
N ASN A 8 -0.64 3.26 21.61
CA ASN A 8 -1.31 2.01 21.28
C ASN A 8 -2.02 2.06 19.93
N VAL A 9 -2.81 3.11 19.68
CA VAL A 9 -3.52 3.31 18.41
C VAL A 9 -2.55 3.39 17.22
N MET A 10 -1.42 4.07 17.39
CA MET A 10 -0.41 4.19 16.34
C MET A 10 0.25 2.85 16.01
N ASN A 11 0.54 2.01 17.01
CA ASN A 11 1.06 0.66 16.78
C ASN A 11 0.07 -0.21 15.98
N ILE A 12 -1.21 -0.21 16.39
CA ILE A 12 -2.27 -0.93 15.68
C ILE A 12 -2.38 -0.45 14.23
N PHE A 13 -2.46 0.87 14.03
CA PHE A 13 -2.58 1.44 12.69
C PHE A 13 -1.37 1.12 11.80
N THR A 14 -0.16 1.09 12.36
CA THR A 14 1.05 0.74 11.60
C THR A 14 0.98 -0.71 11.12
N GLN A 15 0.57 -1.63 11.99
CA GLN A 15 0.36 -3.03 11.62
C GLN A 15 -0.73 -3.17 10.55
N GLU A 16 -1.87 -2.50 10.71
CA GLU A 16 -2.96 -2.51 9.72
C GLU A 16 -2.50 -1.96 8.36
N LEU A 17 -1.63 -0.95 8.34
CA LEU A 17 -1.08 -0.40 7.11
C LEU A 17 -0.11 -1.36 6.42
N GLU A 18 0.72 -2.09 7.18
CA GLU A 18 1.60 -3.13 6.65
C GLU A 18 0.78 -4.26 6.01
N GLU A 19 -0.25 -4.76 6.70
CA GLU A 19 -1.16 -5.80 6.19
C GLU A 19 -1.94 -5.33 4.96
N PHE A 20 -2.35 -4.05 4.93
CA PHE A 20 -2.96 -3.44 3.76
C PHE A 20 -1.99 -3.39 2.58
N ASN A 21 -0.75 -2.94 2.79
CA ASN A 21 0.26 -2.87 1.73
C ASN A 21 0.54 -4.24 1.11
N GLU A 22 0.65 -5.28 1.95
CA GLU A 22 0.80 -6.66 1.48
C GLU A 22 -0.42 -7.12 0.67
N SER A 23 -1.63 -6.84 1.15
CA SER A 23 -2.88 -7.19 0.46
C SER A 23 -3.02 -6.50 -0.90
N VAL A 24 -2.63 -5.22 -1.00
CA VAL A 24 -2.61 -4.49 -2.28
C VAL A 24 -1.64 -5.14 -3.26
N LYS A 25 -0.45 -5.51 -2.79
CA LYS A 25 0.55 -6.17 -3.62
C LYS A 25 0.05 -7.51 -4.16
N ILE A 26 -0.43 -8.38 -3.28
CA ILE A 26 -0.94 -9.71 -3.67
C ILE A 26 -2.10 -9.59 -4.66
N SER A 27 -3.09 -8.74 -4.34
CA SER A 27 -4.26 -8.58 -5.21
C SER A 27 -3.91 -7.98 -6.58
N PHE A 28 -2.91 -7.09 -6.63
CA PHE A 28 -2.45 -6.53 -7.90
C PHE A 28 -1.63 -7.52 -8.72
N ASP A 29 -0.75 -8.31 -8.09
CA ASP A 29 0.00 -9.38 -8.76
C ASP A 29 -0.96 -10.40 -9.39
N ASP A 30 -2.02 -10.79 -8.67
CA ASP A 30 -3.09 -11.67 -9.19
C ASP A 30 -3.82 -11.02 -10.38
N LEU A 31 -4.19 -9.74 -10.27
CA LEU A 31 -4.87 -9.01 -11.33
C LEU A 31 -3.98 -8.90 -12.59
N LYS A 32 -2.69 -8.60 -12.41
CA LYS A 32 -1.69 -8.50 -13.49
C LYS A 32 -1.50 -9.84 -14.19
N GLN A 33 -1.43 -10.94 -13.44
CA GLN A 33 -1.36 -12.28 -14.03
C GLN A 33 -2.59 -12.58 -14.91
N ASN A 34 -3.79 -12.23 -14.45
CA ASN A 34 -5.02 -12.44 -15.22
C ASN A 34 -5.10 -11.53 -16.45
N HIS A 35 -4.65 -10.28 -16.32
CA HIS A 35 -4.52 -9.35 -17.44
C HIS A 35 -3.59 -9.93 -18.52
N ASP A 36 -2.37 -10.33 -18.13
CA ASP A 36 -1.33 -10.83 -19.03
C ASP A 36 -1.75 -12.11 -19.76
N ALA A 37 -2.57 -12.96 -19.13
CA ALA A 37 -3.12 -14.16 -19.76
C ALA A 37 -4.12 -13.84 -20.89
N VAL A 38 -4.90 -12.77 -20.76
CA VAL A 38 -5.98 -12.41 -21.70
C VAL A 38 -5.53 -11.40 -22.75
N SER A 39 -4.58 -10.52 -22.41
CA SER A 39 -4.08 -9.42 -23.28
C SER A 39 -3.66 -9.87 -24.70
N PRO A 40 -3.03 -11.05 -24.91
CA PRO A 40 -2.65 -11.49 -26.26
C PRO A 40 -3.84 -11.84 -27.17
N ILE A 41 -4.96 -12.29 -26.60
CA ILE A 41 -6.12 -12.79 -27.36
C ILE A 41 -7.27 -11.78 -27.43
N TRP A 42 -7.25 -10.74 -26.61
CA TRP A 42 -8.28 -9.71 -26.59
C TRP A 42 -8.05 -8.69 -27.71
N ASN A 43 -8.94 -8.58 -28.69
CA ASN A 43 -8.71 -7.70 -29.86
C ASN A 43 -9.96 -6.91 -30.29
N ASP A 44 -10.89 -6.66 -29.37
CA ASP A 44 -12.10 -5.88 -29.66
C ASP A 44 -11.91 -4.37 -29.42
N SER A 45 -12.96 -3.60 -29.69
CA SER A 45 -12.95 -2.14 -29.50
C SER A 45 -12.91 -1.69 -28.03
N MET A 46 -13.29 -2.55 -27.07
CA MET A 46 -13.27 -2.22 -25.64
C MET A 46 -11.85 -2.25 -25.08
N ARG A 47 -10.94 -3.03 -25.70
CA ARG A 47 -9.53 -3.09 -25.32
C ARG A 47 -8.86 -1.73 -25.22
N LYS A 48 -9.07 -0.82 -26.17
CA LYS A 48 -8.41 0.50 -26.16
C LYS A 48 -8.76 1.34 -24.94
N GLU A 49 -10.03 1.33 -24.52
CA GLU A 49 -10.46 2.05 -23.32
C GLU A 49 -9.88 1.38 -22.07
N TYR A 50 -9.88 0.05 -22.04
CA TYR A 50 -9.31 -0.71 -20.94
C TYR A 50 -7.80 -0.49 -20.79
N ASP A 51 -7.01 -0.56 -21.86
CA ASP A 51 -5.55 -0.38 -21.84
C ASP A 51 -5.17 0.99 -21.24
N SER A 52 -5.94 2.04 -21.54
CA SER A 52 -5.70 3.38 -20.97
C SER A 52 -5.91 3.43 -19.45
N LYS A 53 -6.91 2.71 -18.94
CA LYS A 53 -7.19 2.59 -17.50
C LYS A 53 -6.19 1.67 -16.81
N TRP A 54 -5.81 0.59 -17.49
CA TRP A 54 -4.83 -0.38 -17.02
C TRP A 54 -3.47 0.27 -16.78
N LEU A 55 -2.93 0.97 -17.78
CA LEU A 55 -1.62 1.61 -17.67
C LEU A 55 -1.56 2.59 -16.50
N SER A 56 -2.57 3.45 -16.37
CA SER A 56 -2.62 4.41 -15.26
C SER A 56 -2.74 3.75 -13.89
N LEU A 57 -3.48 2.63 -13.81
CA LEU A 57 -3.61 1.87 -12.57
C LEU A 57 -2.29 1.18 -12.21
N GLU A 58 -1.64 0.55 -13.20
CA GLU A 58 -0.38 -0.16 -13.05
C GLU A 58 0.73 0.77 -12.58
N GLU A 59 0.93 1.90 -13.26
CA GLU A 59 1.92 2.91 -12.85
C GLU A 59 1.69 3.39 -11.41
N ARG A 60 0.42 3.63 -11.04
CA ARG A 60 0.08 4.13 -9.70
C ARG A 60 0.31 3.08 -8.61
N ILE A 61 -0.04 1.83 -8.87
CA ILE A 61 0.13 0.75 -7.89
C ILE A 61 1.61 0.36 -7.78
N GLU A 62 2.36 0.30 -8.87
CA GLU A 62 3.80 0.05 -8.85
C GLU A 62 4.54 1.15 -8.08
N GLN A 63 4.16 2.42 -8.26
CA GLN A 63 4.69 3.53 -7.46
C GLN A 63 4.36 3.35 -5.96
N TYR A 64 3.12 2.97 -5.65
CA TYR A 64 2.69 2.76 -4.27
C TYR A 64 3.46 1.63 -3.58
N ILE A 65 3.51 0.46 -4.21
CA ILE A 65 4.20 -0.74 -3.69
C ILE A 65 5.72 -0.51 -3.64
N GLY A 66 6.29 0.15 -4.64
CA GLY A 66 7.73 0.32 -4.77
C GLY A 66 8.34 1.34 -3.82
N SER A 67 7.56 2.34 -3.38
CA SER A 67 8.09 3.41 -2.53
C SER A 67 7.08 3.94 -1.51
N GLU A 68 5.89 4.39 -1.93
CA GLU A 68 5.04 5.21 -1.05
C GLU A 68 4.55 4.45 0.18
N GLY A 69 4.09 3.20 0.01
CA GLY A 69 3.55 2.38 1.09
C GLY A 69 4.56 2.16 2.22
N ASN A 70 5.82 1.86 1.86
CA ASN A 70 6.89 1.66 2.83
C ASN A 70 7.28 2.97 3.52
N SER A 71 7.37 4.08 2.77
CA SER A 71 7.69 5.39 3.34
C SER A 71 6.65 5.86 4.36
N TYR A 72 5.37 5.54 4.17
CA TYR A 72 4.35 5.84 5.17
C TYR A 72 4.54 5.03 6.46
N VAL A 73 4.89 3.74 6.36
CA VAL A 73 5.19 2.90 7.53
C VAL A 73 6.41 3.44 8.29
N GLU A 74 7.48 3.82 7.60
CA GLU A 74 8.68 4.41 8.20
C GLU A 74 8.35 5.66 9.04
N VAL A 75 7.54 6.57 8.50
CA VAL A 75 7.09 7.78 9.23
C VAL A 75 6.31 7.42 10.50
N LEU A 76 5.48 6.38 10.46
CA LEU A 76 4.72 5.93 11.63
C LEU A 76 5.64 5.34 12.70
N ILE A 77 6.63 4.54 12.30
CA ILE A 77 7.64 3.96 13.19
C ILE A 77 8.42 5.06 13.91
N GLU A 78 8.92 6.06 13.17
CA GLU A 78 9.63 7.20 13.76
C GLU A 78 8.76 7.93 14.80
N LYS A 79 7.48 8.14 14.48
CA LYS A 79 6.53 8.78 15.39
C LYS A 79 6.25 7.93 16.63
N ILE A 80 6.13 6.61 16.49
CA ILE A 80 5.93 5.69 17.61
C ILE A 80 7.12 5.76 18.57
N GLU A 81 8.35 5.71 18.05
CA GLU A 81 9.56 5.80 18.88
C GLU A 81 9.67 7.17 19.58
N ALA A 82 9.29 8.27 18.92
CA ALA A 82 9.22 9.58 19.58
C ALA A 82 8.19 9.62 20.73
N ILE A 83 7.02 9.00 20.56
CA ILE A 83 5.99 8.91 21.61
C ILE A 83 6.49 8.06 22.78
N LYS A 84 7.12 6.93 22.49
CA LYS A 84 7.69 6.02 23.48
C LYS A 84 8.77 6.73 24.31
N GLY A 85 9.64 7.52 23.66
CA GLY A 85 10.62 8.36 24.35
C GLY A 85 9.97 9.41 25.25
N TYR A 86 8.89 10.05 24.80
CA TYR A 86 8.10 10.97 25.62
C TYR A 86 7.49 10.30 26.86
N LEU A 87 6.95 9.08 26.72
CA LEU A 87 6.29 8.34 27.80
C LEU A 87 7.28 7.77 28.82
N TYR A 88 8.44 7.27 28.37
CA TYR A 88 9.32 6.44 29.18
C TYR A 88 10.74 6.99 29.37
N GLY A 89 11.08 8.12 28.73
CA GLY A 89 12.35 8.81 28.95
C GLY A 89 13.57 8.16 28.28
N SER A 90 13.38 7.51 27.12
CA SER A 90 14.47 6.99 26.28
C SER A 90 14.61 7.78 24.99
#